data_AF-A0A7I0JQP3-F1
#
_entry.id   AF-A0A7I0JQP3-F1
#
_cell.length_a   1.000
_cell.length_b   1.000
_cell.length_c   1.000
_cell.angle_alpha   90.00
_cell.angle_beta   90.00
_cell.angle_gamma   90.00
#
_symmetry.space_group_name_H-M   'P 1'
#
loop_
_entity.id
_entity.type
_entity.pdbx_description
1 polymer ?
#
loop_
_entity_poly.entity_id
_entity_poly.type
_entity_poly.pdbx_seq_one_letter_code
_entity_poly.pdbx_strand_id
1 'polypeptide(L)'
;DFVASPIRRTRETMELMRAAMGLDPSDYRTDPRLVELSFGDWQGFTFAELEAQHPGSTKGRRATKWDFLPPGEGAESYEMVLERLKPWLEALDRQTVCGTHGGV
;
A
#
# COMPACT_ATOMS: atom_id res chain seq x y z
N ASP A 1 9.83 4.25 17.37
CA ASP A 1 8.45 3.78 17.18
C ASP A 1 8.43 2.69 16.12
N PHE A 2 7.47 1.76 16.21
CA PHE A 2 7.24 0.72 15.20
C PHE A 2 5.77 0.73 14.80
N VAL A 3 5.54 0.79 13.50
CA VAL A 3 4.21 0.83 12.92
C VAL A 3 4.17 0.01 11.66
N ALA A 4 3.05 -0.67 11.43
CA ALA A 4 2.87 -1.45 10.20
C ALA A 4 1.49 -1.21 9.59
N SER A 5 1.37 -1.45 8.29
CA SER A 5 0.06 -1.72 7.70
C SER A 5 -0.66 -2.86 8.43
N PRO A 6 -2.00 -2.81 8.59
CA PRO A 6 -2.76 -3.88 9.23
C PRO A 6 -2.80 -5.18 8.40
N ILE A 7 -2.41 -5.14 7.12
CA ILE A 7 -2.38 -6.30 6.24
C ILE A 7 -1.35 -7.34 6.73
N ARG A 8 -1.79 -8.60 6.81
CA ARG A 8 -1.06 -9.75 7.37
C ARG A 8 0.42 -9.84 6.95
N ARG A 9 0.74 -9.77 5.65
CA ARG A 9 2.13 -9.88 5.15
C ARG A 9 3.08 -8.84 5.76
N THR A 10 2.57 -7.64 5.99
CA THR A 10 3.36 -6.55 6.57
C THR A 10 3.56 -6.75 8.05
N ARG A 11 2.52 -7.23 8.75
CA ARG A 11 2.57 -7.60 10.17
C ARG A 11 3.53 -8.75 10.44
N GLU A 12 3.45 -9.83 9.66
CA GLU A 12 4.37 -10.97 9.75
C GLU A 12 5.82 -10.54 9.55
N THR A 13 6.07 -9.63 8.60
CA THR A 13 7.41 -9.07 8.36
C THR A 13 7.90 -8.25 9.55
N MET A 14 7.05 -7.40 10.13
CA MET A 14 7.35 -6.60 11.32
C MET A 14 7.66 -7.50 12.53
N GLU A 15 6.85 -8.52 12.75
CA GLU A 15 6.99 -9.48 13.85
C GLU A 15 8.32 -10.26 13.74
N LEU A 16 8.67 -10.74 12.54
CA LEU A 16 9.96 -11.40 12.28
C LEU A 16 11.14 -10.47 12.53
N MET A 17 11.08 -9.23 12.05
CA MET A 17 12.13 -8.23 12.26
C MET A 17 12.31 -7.93 13.75
N ARG A 18 11.21 -7.69 14.48
CA ARG A 18 11.25 -7.40 15.92
C ARG A 18 11.78 -8.57 16.73
N ALA A 19 11.36 -9.80 16.40
CA ALA A 19 11.90 -11.01 17.02
C ALA A 19 13.42 -11.11 16.81
N ALA A 20 13.92 -10.85 15.60
CA ALA A 20 15.35 -10.85 15.29
C ALA A 20 16.14 -9.76 16.05
N MET A 21 15.48 -8.66 16.41
CA MET A 21 16.05 -7.58 17.24
C MET A 21 15.99 -7.88 18.75
N GLY A 22 15.38 -8.99 19.18
CA GLY A 22 15.17 -9.30 20.60
C GLY A 22 14.07 -8.46 21.26
N LEU A 23 13.15 -7.90 20.48
CA LEU A 23 12.00 -7.13 20.96
C LEU A 23 10.75 -8.04 21.02
N ASP A 24 9.73 -7.65 21.80
CA ASP A 24 8.41 -8.30 21.73
C ASP A 24 7.87 -8.19 20.30
N PRO A 25 7.59 -9.31 19.59
CA PRO A 25 7.15 -9.29 18.21
C PRO A 25 5.87 -8.50 17.98
N SER A 26 4.97 -8.47 18.96
CA SER A 26 3.62 -7.91 18.87
C SER A 26 3.49 -6.45 19.33
N ASP A 27 4.52 -5.91 19.98
CA ASP A 27 4.53 -4.55 20.53
C ASP A 27 4.79 -3.47 19.46
N TYR A 28 3.85 -3.32 18.53
CA TYR A 28 3.86 -2.29 17.50
C TYR A 28 2.41 -1.87 17.19
N ARG A 29 2.24 -0.66 16.69
CA ARG A 29 0.92 -0.17 16.26
C ARG A 29 0.63 -0.52 14.81
N THR A 30 -0.65 -0.61 14.46
CA THR A 30 -1.07 -0.65 13.05
C THR A 30 -1.74 0.66 12.65
N ASP A 31 -1.64 1.04 11.38
CA ASP A 31 -2.32 2.22 10.86
C ASP A 31 -3.01 1.92 9.53
N PRO A 32 -4.35 2.12 9.40
CA PRO A 32 -5.08 1.82 8.18
C PRO A 32 -4.63 2.70 7.00
N ARG A 33 -3.99 3.86 7.25
CA ARG A 33 -3.45 4.71 6.19
C ARG A 33 -2.21 4.13 5.52
N LEU A 34 -1.67 3.00 5.99
CA LEU A 34 -0.50 2.34 5.40
C LEU A 34 -0.88 1.16 4.49
N VAL A 35 -2.17 0.87 4.28
CA VAL A 35 -2.57 -0.21 3.37
C VAL A 35 -2.12 0.07 1.94
N GLU A 36 -1.86 -1.02 1.20
CA GLU A 36 -1.45 -0.98 -0.21
C GLU A 36 -2.45 -0.22 -1.07
N LEU A 37 -1.94 0.37 -2.16
CA LEU A 37 -2.74 0.97 -3.23
C LEU A 37 -3.80 -0.01 -3.72
N SER A 38 -5.06 0.41 -3.71
CA SER A 38 -6.16 -0.38 -4.26
C SER A 38 -6.27 -0.24 -5.77
N PHE A 39 -6.36 -1.38 -6.47
CA PHE A 39 -6.57 -1.44 -7.91
C PHE A 39 -8.05 -1.60 -8.31
N GLY A 40 -8.99 -1.50 -7.35
CA GLY A 40 -10.42 -1.62 -7.63
C GLY A 40 -10.76 -2.95 -8.31
N ASP A 41 -11.46 -2.88 -9.44
CA ASP A 41 -11.90 -4.04 -10.23
C ASP A 41 -10.73 -4.82 -10.84
N TRP A 42 -9.53 -4.22 -10.90
CA TRP A 42 -8.33 -4.89 -11.42
C TRP A 42 -7.66 -5.81 -10.40
N GLN A 43 -8.12 -5.83 -9.15
CA GLN A 43 -7.56 -6.73 -8.14
C GLN A 43 -7.76 -8.20 -8.53
N GLY A 44 -6.73 -9.01 -8.28
CA GLY A 44 -6.73 -10.44 -8.61
C GLY A 44 -6.39 -10.74 -10.08
N PHE A 45 -6.19 -9.72 -10.92
CA PHE A 45 -5.76 -9.89 -12.30
C PHE A 45 -4.34 -9.41 -12.53
N THR A 46 -3.66 -10.08 -13.45
CA THR A 46 -2.43 -9.57 -14.07
C THR A 46 -2.78 -8.55 -15.16
N PHE A 47 -1.85 -7.66 -15.50
CA PHE A 47 -2.04 -6.75 -16.63
C PHE A 47 -2.25 -7.47 -17.97
N ALA A 48 -1.68 -8.66 -18.14
CA ALA A 48 -1.88 -9.48 -19.33
C ALA A 48 -3.33 -9.98 -19.43
N GLU A 49 -3.93 -10.43 -18.31
CA GLU A 49 -5.33 -10.85 -18.27
C GLU A 49 -6.28 -9.68 -18.52
N LEU A 50 -5.98 -8.49 -17.97
CA LEU A 50 -6.76 -7.28 -18.21
C LEU A 50 -6.74 -6.84 -19.68
N GLU A 51 -5.57 -6.90 -20.33
CA GLU A 51 -5.44 -6.62 -21.76
C GLU A 51 -6.11 -7.69 -22.64
N ALA A 52 -6.10 -8.96 -22.21
CA ALA A 52 -6.78 -10.03 -22.92
C ALA A 52 -8.31 -9.88 -22.86
N GLN A 53 -8.87 -9.49 -21.71
CA GLN A 53 -10.31 -9.28 -21.51
C GLN A 53 -10.78 -7.95 -22.13
N HIS A 54 -9.97 -6.90 -21.98
CA HIS A 54 -10.27 -5.55 -22.41
C HIS A 54 -9.05 -4.92 -23.08
N PRO A 55 -8.85 -5.15 -24.39
CA PRO A 55 -7.69 -4.63 -25.12
C PRO A 55 -7.57 -3.10 -25.03
N GLY A 56 -6.40 -2.65 -24.60
CA GLY A 56 -6.06 -1.25 -24.38
C GLY A 56 -6.37 -0.72 -22.98
N SER A 57 -6.97 -1.51 -22.09
CA SER A 57 -7.36 -1.09 -20.73
C SER A 57 -6.19 -0.53 -19.91
N THR A 58 -4.96 -1.02 -20.11
CA THR A 58 -3.79 -0.56 -19.34
C THR A 58 -3.02 0.57 -20.04
N LYS A 59 -3.45 1.04 -21.22
CA LYS A 59 -2.80 2.16 -21.93
C LYS A 59 -2.83 3.46 -21.13
N GLY A 60 -3.97 3.78 -20.50
CA GLY A 60 -4.11 4.98 -19.66
C GLY A 60 -3.08 4.99 -18.53
N ARG A 61 -2.99 3.89 -17.77
CA ARG A 61 -2.01 3.75 -16.69
C ARG A 61 -0.57 3.91 -17.14
N ARG A 62 -0.21 3.37 -18.31
CA ARG A 62 1.15 3.49 -18.87
C ARG A 62 1.50 4.93 -19.24
N ALA A 63 0.52 5.70 -19.72
CA ALA A 63 0.72 7.09 -20.10
C ALA A 63 0.79 8.02 -18.89
N THR A 64 -0.09 7.82 -17.90
CA THR A 64 -0.27 8.77 -16.80
C THR A 64 -0.36 8.05 -15.46
N LYS A 65 0.73 7.38 -15.06
CA LYS A 65 0.74 6.51 -13.88
C LYS A 65 0.32 7.20 -12.58
N TRP A 66 0.63 8.49 -12.41
CA TRP A 66 0.44 9.25 -11.17
C TRP A 66 -1.05 9.43 -10.81
N ASP A 67 -1.81 9.98 -11.74
CA ASP A 67 -3.22 10.37 -11.62
C ASP A 67 -4.17 9.32 -12.20
N PHE A 68 -3.66 8.28 -12.88
CA PHE A 68 -4.50 7.20 -13.37
C PHE A 68 -5.24 6.50 -12.23
N LEU A 69 -6.56 6.56 -12.30
CA LEU A 69 -7.49 5.85 -11.46
C LEU A 69 -7.99 4.59 -12.18
N PRO A 70 -7.66 3.37 -11.69
CA PRO A 70 -8.28 2.14 -12.17
C PRO A 70 -9.81 2.16 -12.00
N PRO A 71 -10.58 1.39 -12.77
CA PRO A 71 -12.01 1.25 -12.55
C PRO A 71 -12.30 0.50 -11.25
N GLY A 72 -13.53 0.67 -10.74
CA GLY A 72 -14.05 -0.07 -9.60
C GLY A 72 -14.14 0.74 -8.32
N GLU A 73 -14.98 0.25 -7.40
CA GLU A 73 -15.17 0.86 -6.10
C GLU A 73 -13.89 0.75 -5.26
N GLY A 74 -13.52 1.84 -4.60
CA GLY A 74 -12.35 1.90 -3.75
C GLY A 74 -11.01 1.82 -4.49
N ALA A 75 -10.98 1.98 -5.82
CA ALA A 75 -9.73 2.16 -6.55
C ALA A 75 -9.02 3.45 -6.10
N GLU A 76 -7.69 3.45 -6.16
CA GLU A 76 -6.87 4.60 -5.82
C GLU A 76 -5.91 4.92 -6.97
N SER A 77 -5.64 6.22 -7.17
CA SER A 77 -4.46 6.68 -7.90
C SER A 77 -3.28 6.89 -6.93
N TYR A 78 -2.06 7.08 -7.43
CA TYR A 78 -0.93 7.41 -6.55
C TYR A 78 -1.09 8.77 -5.88
N GLU A 79 -1.75 9.71 -6.56
CA GLU A 79 -2.10 11.00 -5.97
C GLU A 79 -3.04 10.83 -4.76
N MET A 80 -4.06 9.98 -4.87
CA MET A 80 -4.96 9.70 -3.74
C MET A 80 -4.23 9.03 -2.57
N VAL A 81 -3.29 8.13 -2.85
CA VAL A 81 -2.43 7.52 -1.82
C VAL A 81 -1.57 8.58 -1.12
N LEU A 82 -0.98 9.52 -1.88
CA LEU A 82 -0.23 10.63 -1.30
C LEU A 82 -1.10 11.45 -0.34
N GLU A 83 -2.30 11.84 -0.76
CA GLU A 83 -3.22 12.63 0.06
C GLU A 83 -3.61 11.89 1.36
N ARG A 84 -3.83 10.57 1.29
CA ARG A 84 -4.09 9.72 2.47
C ARG A 84 -2.89 9.62 3.41
N LEU A 85 -1.68 9.52 2.87
CA LEU A 85 -0.45 9.32 3.64
C LEU A 85 0.11 10.60 4.24
N LYS A 86 -0.09 11.73 3.58
CA LYS A 86 0.51 13.01 3.98
C LYS A 86 0.24 13.37 5.45
N PRO A 87 -0.99 13.29 5.98
CA PRO A 87 -1.24 13.55 7.41
C PRO A 87 -0.58 12.54 8.35
N TRP A 88 -0.34 11.31 7.91
CA TRP A 88 0.38 10.31 8.71
C TRP A 88 1.87 10.66 8.80
N LEU A 89 2.47 11.06 7.69
CA LEU A 89 3.88 11.45 7.63
C LEU A 89 4.15 12.73 8.42
N GLU A 90 3.28 13.73 8.28
CA GLU A 90 3.37 15.02 9.00
C GLU A 90 3.19 14.86 10.52
N ALA A 91 2.50 13.80 10.96
CA ALA A 91 2.29 13.50 12.38
C ALA A 91 3.46 12.75 13.04
N LEU A 92 4.51 12.36 12.29
CA LEU A 92 5.68 11.69 12.87
C LEU A 92 6.51 12.68 13.69
N ASP A 93 6.66 12.39 14.98
CA ASP A 93 7.36 13.23 15.95
C ASP A 93 8.63 12.58 16.53
N ARG A 94 8.97 11.37 16.06
CA ARG A 94 10.11 10.58 16.53
C ARG A 94 10.60 9.60 15.47
N GLN A 95 11.80 9.04 15.68
CA GLN A 95 12.35 7.99 14.82
C GLN A 95 11.40 6.78 14.78
N THR A 96 11.02 6.38 13.58
CA THR A 96 9.97 5.40 13.33
C THR A 96 10.41 4.39 12.28
N VAL A 97 10.24 3.10 12.57
CA VAL A 97 10.34 2.03 11.59
C VAL A 97 8.93 1.72 11.10
N CYS A 98 8.69 1.89 9.81
CA CYS A 98 7.38 1.70 9.19
C CYS A 98 7.41 0.52 8.21
N GLY A 99 6.59 -0.50 8.46
CA GLY A 99 6.32 -1.57 7.50
C GLY A 99 5.12 -1.22 6.62
N THR A 100 5.32 -1.20 5.29
CA THR A 100 4.25 -0.91 4.32
C THR A 100 4.40 -1.78 3.06
N HIS A 101 4.00 -1.27 1.89
CA HIS A 101 3.98 -1.97 0.61
C HIS A 101 4.63 -1.13 -0.48
N GLY A 102 4.93 -1.72 -1.64
CA GLY A 102 5.68 -1.03 -2.69
C GLY A 102 4.93 0.13 -3.36
N GLY A 103 3.60 0.19 -3.24
CA GLY A 103 2.80 1.30 -3.77
C GLY A 103 2.61 2.49 -2.81
N VAL A 104 3.17 2.42 -1.60
CA VAL A 104 2.96 3.34 -0.47
C VAL A 104 4.31 3.91 -0.02
#